data_AF-A0A957EYC9-F1
#
_entry.id   AF-A0A957EYC9-F1
#
_cell.length_a   1.000
_cell.length_b   1.000
_cell.length_c   1.000
_cell.angle_alpha   90.00
_cell.angle_beta   90.00
_cell.angle_gamma   90.00
#
_symmetry.space_group_name_H-M   'P 1'
#
loop_
_entity.id
_entity.type
_entity.pdbx_description
1 polymer ?
#
loop_
_entity_poly.entity_id
_entity_poly.type
_entity_poly.pdbx_seq_one_letter_code
_entity_poly.pdbx_strand_id
1 'polypeptide(L)'
;MHWLWPPADLGLADDEVHVWRVGLERPFGTFWPLLTAEEQARADRFHFARDRRRYVVGRGTVRTVLGRYLGVDPAALVLDVTKFGKPFLVNYALHFNLSHSQ
;
A
#
# COMPACT_ATOMS: atom_id res chain seq x y z
N MET A 1 7.61 -20.92 7.35
CA MET A 1 6.92 -20.44 6.13
C MET A 1 7.94 -19.75 5.25
N HIS A 2 8.08 -20.20 4.01
CA HIS A 2 8.96 -19.60 3.01
C HIS A 2 8.17 -18.51 2.26
N TRP A 3 8.71 -17.28 2.20
CA TRP A 3 8.10 -16.19 1.45
C TRP A 3 8.69 -16.16 0.05
N LEU A 4 7.85 -16.25 -0.97
CA LEU A 4 8.29 -16.21 -2.36
C LEU A 4 8.52 -14.76 -2.80
N TRP A 5 9.44 -14.58 -3.74
CA TRP A 5 9.55 -13.32 -4.45
C TRP A 5 8.36 -13.19 -5.41
N PRO A 6 7.76 -12.00 -5.56
CA PRO A 6 6.64 -11.86 -6.46
C PRO A 6 7.07 -12.09 -7.91
N PRO A 7 6.26 -12.81 -8.71
CA PRO A 7 6.50 -12.92 -10.15
C PRO A 7 6.40 -11.55 -10.82
N ALA A 8 6.91 -11.44 -12.05
CA ALA A 8 6.84 -10.20 -12.82
C ALA A 8 5.38 -9.80 -13.08
N ASP A 9 4.60 -10.77 -13.58
CA ASP A 9 3.18 -10.63 -13.87
C ASP A 9 2.36 -11.09 -12.66
N LEU A 10 1.49 -10.21 -12.18
CA LEU A 10 0.57 -10.49 -11.10
C LEU A 10 -0.85 -10.61 -11.67
N GLY A 11 -1.37 -11.83 -11.72
CA GLY A 11 -2.80 -12.10 -11.86
C GLY A 11 -3.44 -12.34 -10.50
N LEU A 12 -4.76 -12.25 -10.40
CA LEU A 12 -5.51 -12.73 -9.25
C LEU A 12 -6.80 -13.37 -9.76
N ALA A 13 -6.95 -14.68 -9.58
CA ALA A 13 -8.20 -15.38 -9.89
C ALA A 13 -9.28 -15.05 -8.84
N ASP A 14 -10.56 -15.28 -9.18
CA ASP A 14 -11.70 -14.95 -8.31
C ASP A 14 -11.68 -15.70 -6.96
N ASP A 15 -11.05 -16.87 -6.90
CA ASP A 15 -10.91 -17.73 -5.72
C ASP A 15 -9.51 -17.67 -5.08
N GLU A 16 -8.68 -16.70 -5.49
CA GLU A 16 -7.30 -16.58 -5.05
C GLU A 16 -7.10 -15.43 -4.04
N VAL A 17 -6.19 -15.65 -3.09
CA VAL A 17 -5.73 -14.60 -2.18
C VAL A 17 -4.21 -14.58 -2.17
N HIS A 18 -3.66 -13.43 -2.54
CA HIS A 18 -2.24 -13.16 -2.44
C HIS A 18 -1.90 -12.44 -1.15
N VAL A 19 -1.03 -13.05 -0.34
CA VAL A 19 -0.56 -12.47 0.93
C VAL A 19 0.84 -11.91 0.76
N TRP A 20 1.00 -10.64 1.15
CA TRP A 20 2.26 -9.92 1.05
C TRP A 20 2.83 -9.61 2.44
N ARG A 21 4.12 -9.85 2.62
CA ARG A 21 4.87 -9.40 3.80
C ARG A 21 5.92 -8.38 3.39
N VAL A 22 5.93 -7.26 4.09
CA VAL A 22 6.74 -6.10 3.73
C VAL A 22 7.47 -5.59 4.96
N GLY A 23 8.79 -5.42 4.83
CA GLY A 23 9.58 -4.69 5.81
C GLY A 23 9.38 -3.18 5.66
N LEU A 24 9.13 -2.48 6.77
CA LEU A 24 8.90 -1.03 6.76
C LEU A 24 10.19 -0.18 6.87
N GLU A 25 11.32 -0.82 7.14
CA GLU A 25 12.63 -0.15 7.20
C GLU A 25 13.24 -0.07 5.79
N ARG A 26 12.62 0.74 4.93
CA ARG A 26 13.04 0.98 3.53
C ARG A 26 13.27 2.47 3.25
N PRO A 27 13.96 2.82 2.15
CA PRO A 27 14.20 4.22 1.78
C PRO A 27 12.90 4.99 1.58
N PHE A 28 12.70 6.04 2.38
CA PHE A 28 11.53 6.91 2.36
C PHE A 28 11.28 7.55 0.98
N GLY A 29 12.35 8.05 0.35
CA GLY A 29 12.26 8.84 -0.88
C GLY A 29 11.70 8.08 -2.10
N THR A 30 11.76 6.75 -2.11
CA THR A 30 11.18 5.94 -3.18
C THR A 30 9.65 5.90 -3.09
N PHE A 31 9.09 5.99 -1.87
CA PHE A 31 7.66 5.86 -1.64
C PHE A 31 6.95 7.21 -1.56
N TRP A 32 7.65 8.26 -1.12
CA TRP A 32 7.07 9.60 -0.99
C TRP A 32 6.34 10.08 -2.26
N PRO A 33 6.90 9.95 -3.47
CA PRO A 33 6.25 10.41 -4.70
C PRO A 33 4.98 9.62 -5.06
N LEU A 34 4.77 8.45 -4.46
CA LEU A 34 3.60 7.60 -4.73
C LEU A 34 2.38 8.01 -3.90
N LEU A 35 2.58 8.80 -2.83
CA LEU A 35 1.51 9.23 -1.93
C LEU A 35 0.76 10.42 -2.51
N THR A 36 -0.56 10.48 -2.26
CA THR A 36 -1.34 11.69 -2.57
C THR A 36 -0.92 12.85 -1.67
N ALA A 37 -1.29 14.08 -2.06
CA ALA A 37 -1.05 15.26 -1.23
C ALA A 37 -1.63 15.12 0.19
N GLU A 38 -2.81 14.51 0.33
CA GLU A 38 -3.47 14.27 1.62
C GLU A 38 -2.69 13.26 2.48
N GLU A 39 -2.14 12.23 1.84
CA GLU A 39 -1.32 11.23 2.52
C GLU A 39 0.03 11.80 2.94
N GLN A 40 0.66 12.61 2.10
CA GLN A 40 1.88 13.36 2.43
C GLN A 40 1.62 14.31 3.61
N ALA A 41 0.53 15.08 3.56
CA ALA A 41 0.13 15.96 4.66
C ALA A 41 -0.14 15.17 5.95
N ARG A 42 -0.73 13.96 5.87
CA ARG A 42 -0.89 13.08 7.04
C ARG A 42 0.45 12.56 7.55
N ALA A 43 1.37 12.21 6.68
CA ALA A 43 2.71 11.76 7.04
C ALA A 43 3.47 12.86 7.81
N ASP A 44 3.33 14.12 7.40
CA ASP A 44 4.01 15.25 8.04
C ASP A 44 3.44 15.62 9.41
N ARG A 45 2.25 15.12 9.77
CA ARG A 45 1.68 15.28 11.12
C ARG A 45 2.28 14.33 12.16
N PHE A 46 3.07 13.33 11.77
CA PHE A 46 3.71 12.44 12.73
C PHE A 46 4.83 13.16 13.49
N HIS A 47 4.79 13.09 14.81
CA HIS A 47 5.81 13.70 15.67
C HIS A 47 7.19 13.02 15.52
N PHE A 48 7.20 11.69 15.46
CA PHE A 48 8.45 10.93 15.36
C PHE A 48 8.78 10.58 13.91
N ALA A 49 10.04 10.85 13.51
CA ALA A 49 10.52 10.56 12.16
C ALA A 49 10.41 9.07 11.78
N ARG A 50 10.52 8.17 12.77
CA ARG A 50 10.35 6.72 12.58
C ARG A 50 8.91 6.38 12.16
N ASP A 51 7.92 6.94 12.84
CA ASP A 51 6.51 6.67 12.54
C ASP A 51 6.11 7.27 11.19
N ARG A 52 6.59 8.49 10.90
CA ARG A 52 6.46 9.10 9.57
C ARG A 52 7.00 8.17 8.48
N ARG A 53 8.23 7.66 8.65
CA ARG A 53 8.86 6.76 7.67
C ARG A 53 8.04 5.48 7.49
N ARG A 54 7.62 4.84 8.59
CA ARG A 54 6.83 3.62 8.56
C ARG A 54 5.48 3.82 7.87
N TYR A 55 4.81 4.94 8.15
CA TYR A 55 3.57 5.32 7.47
C TYR A 55 3.78 5.45 5.96
N VAL A 56 4.81 6.21 5.53
CA VAL A 56 5.09 6.43 4.09
C VAL A 56 5.47 5.14 3.38
N VAL A 57 6.37 4.34 3.95
CA VAL A 57 6.77 3.04 3.36
C VAL A 57 5.59 2.09 3.30
N GLY A 58 4.79 2.00 4.37
CA GLY A 58 3.60 1.15 4.40
C GLY A 58 2.60 1.57 3.34
N ARG A 59 2.24 2.86 3.31
CA ARG A 59 1.25 3.38 2.36
C ARG A 59 1.72 3.28 0.92
N GLY A 60 2.96 3.67 0.65
CA GLY A 60 3.55 3.54 -0.68
C GLY A 60 3.59 2.09 -1.15
N THR A 61 3.90 1.14 -0.26
CA THR A 61 3.91 -0.29 -0.65
C THR A 61 2.52 -0.78 -1.04
N VAL A 62 1.46 -0.39 -0.31
CA VAL A 62 0.08 -0.75 -0.68
C VAL A 62 -0.25 -0.25 -2.06
N ARG A 63 0.04 1.02 -2.35
CA ARG A 63 -0.18 1.62 -3.67
C ARG A 63 0.62 0.89 -4.74
N THR A 64 1.89 0.55 -4.49
CA THR A 64 2.72 -0.21 -5.43
C THR A 64 2.13 -1.59 -5.73
N VAL A 65 1.75 -2.36 -4.71
CA VAL A 65 1.20 -3.71 -4.89
C VAL A 65 -0.10 -3.65 -5.68
N LEU A 66 -1.02 -2.77 -5.31
CA LEU A 66 -2.30 -2.60 -6.01
C LEU A 66 -2.11 -2.12 -7.45
N GLY A 67 -1.20 -1.17 -7.69
CA GLY A 67 -0.90 -0.67 -9.03
C GLY A 67 -0.39 -1.78 -9.95
N ARG A 68 0.39 -2.72 -9.41
CA ARG A 68 0.85 -3.89 -10.18
C ARG A 68 -0.28 -4.86 -10.55
N TYR A 69 -1.23 -5.13 -9.65
CA TYR A 69 -2.41 -5.96 -9.99
C TYR A 69 -3.31 -5.30 -11.03
N LEU A 70 -3.40 -3.97 -11.01
CA LEU A 70 -4.29 -3.20 -11.87
C LEU A 70 -3.63 -2.73 -13.17
N GLY A 71 -2.30 -2.83 -13.29
CA GLY A 71 -1.56 -2.30 -14.44
C GLY A 71 -1.59 -0.77 -14.54
N VAL A 72 -1.74 -0.06 -13.42
CA VAL A 72 -1.85 1.41 -13.37
C VAL A 72 -0.78 2.03 -12.48
N ASP A 73 -0.55 3.32 -12.66
CA ASP A 73 0.36 4.10 -11.81
C ASP A 73 -0.13 4.07 -10.34
N PRO A 74 0.70 3.59 -9.38
CA PRO A 74 0.40 3.63 -7.96
C PRO A 74 -0.03 5.02 -7.44
N ALA A 75 0.52 6.10 -8.00
CA ALA A 75 0.18 7.46 -7.59
C ALA A 75 -1.26 7.84 -7.99
N ALA A 76 -1.77 7.29 -9.10
CA ALA A 76 -3.11 7.56 -9.63
C ALA A 76 -4.24 6.82 -8.90
N LEU A 77 -3.91 5.88 -8.02
CA LEU A 77 -4.92 5.11 -7.27
C LEU A 77 -5.67 5.98 -6.27
N VAL A 78 -6.99 5.84 -6.23
CA VAL A 78 -7.83 6.47 -5.22
C VAL A 78 -8.15 5.44 -4.14
N LEU A 79 -7.54 5.62 -2.96
CA LEU A 79 -7.75 4.80 -1.78
C LEU A 79 -8.59 5.57 -0.78
N ASP A 80 -9.75 5.05 -0.44
CA ASP A 80 -10.65 5.64 0.54
C ASP A 80 -10.88 4.67 1.71
N VAL A 81 -11.59 5.11 2.73
CA VAL A 81 -11.94 4.33 3.91
C VAL A 81 -13.46 4.29 4.07
N THR A 82 -13.97 3.11 4.37
CA THR A 82 -15.38 2.98 4.77
C THR A 82 -15.65 3.73 6.07
N LYS A 83 -16.94 3.91 6.42
CA LYS A 83 -17.36 4.49 7.71
C LYS A 83 -16.77 3.83 8.96
N PHE A 84 -16.30 2.58 8.83
CA PHE A 84 -15.67 1.81 9.89
C PHE A 84 -14.13 1.77 9.79
N GLY A 85 -13.53 2.57 8.92
CA GLY A 85 -12.07 2.70 8.77
C GLY A 85 -11.40 1.62 7.90
N LYS A 86 -12.15 0.65 7.35
CA LYS A 86 -11.58 -0.33 6.41
C LYS A 86 -11.22 0.36 5.08
N PRO A 87 -9.96 0.28 4.61
CA PRO A 87 -9.57 0.86 3.34
C PRO A 87 -10.12 0.08 2.14
N PHE A 88 -10.39 0.77 1.04
CA PHE A 88 -10.83 0.19 -0.23
C PHE A 88 -10.34 1.00 -1.43
N LEU A 89 -10.34 0.37 -2.61
CA LEU A 89 -10.04 1.00 -3.89
C LEU A 89 -11.33 1.55 -4.51
N VAL A 90 -11.32 2.82 -4.90
CA VAL A 90 -12.45 3.42 -5.63
C VAL A 90 -12.37 3.01 -7.10
N ASN A 91 -13.50 2.66 -7.71
CA ASN A 91 -13.65 2.26 -9.12
C ASN A 91 -13.05 0.90 -9.52
N TYR A 92 -12.65 0.06 -8.56
CA TYR A 92 -12.12 -1.28 -8.85
C TYR A 92 -12.84 -2.34 -8.01
N ALA A 93 -13.04 -3.54 -8.60
CA ALA A 93 -13.56 -4.71 -7.90
C ALA A 93 -12.52 -5.38 -7.00
N LEU A 94 -11.23 -5.04 -7.15
CA LEU A 94 -10.15 -5.60 -6.35
C LEU A 94 -10.30 -5.18 -4.88
N HIS A 95 -10.44 -6.17 -4.01
CA HIS A 95 -10.48 -5.99 -2.57
C HIS A 95 -9.09 -6.22 -1.94
N PHE A 96 -8.79 -5.46 -0.89
CA PHE A 96 -7.56 -5.66 -0.12
C PHE A 96 -7.80 -5.46 1.38
N ASN A 97 -6.83 -5.90 2.18
CA ASN A 97 -6.78 -5.68 3.61
C ASN A 97 -5.33 -5.42 4.04
N LEU A 98 -5.17 -4.76 5.19
CA LEU A 98 -3.87 -4.45 5.78
C LEU A 98 -3.88 -4.85 7.24
N SER A 99 -2.84 -5.56 7.65
CA SER A 99 -2.55 -5.83 9.05
C SER A 99 -1.12 -5.42 9.35
N HIS A 100 -0.90 -4.90 10.56
CA HIS A 100 0.41 -4.51 11.06
C HIS A 100 0.79 -5.44 12.21
N SER A 101 2.02 -5.93 12.20
CA SER A 101 2.65 -6.58 13.35
C SER A 101 3.80 -5.70 13.85
N GLN A 102 3.95 -5.61 15.16
CA GLN A 102 5.06 -4.91 15.82
C GLN A 102 6.14 -5.90 16.25
#